data_AF-A0A858ATT2-F1
#
_entry.id   AF-A0A858ATT2-F1
#
_cell.length_a   1.000
_cell.length_b   1.000
_cell.length_c   1.000
_cell.angle_alpha   90.00
_cell.angle_beta   90.00
_cell.angle_gamma   90.00
#
_symmetry.space_group_name_H-M   'P 1'
#
loop_
_entity.id
_entity.type
_entity.pdbx_description
1 polymer ?
#
loop_
_entity_poly.entity_id
_entity_poly.type
_entity_poly.pdbx_seq_one_letter_code
_entity_poly.pdbx_strand_id
1 'polypeptide(L)'
;MILLTTETDIINTVLTAISTTTVFTASLLLPFLVKKYNDKKQKIDAGESALLDAFDKYFSENYSKNDFEWYLAEIRAIIKKNQVKTITCTNCKKKCTSNKYMEWFSKVDKVIPEINNFSFKSGKVGFKMELNVLFCYKCATKKITKKAIT
;
A
#
# COMPACT_ATOMS: atom_id res chain seq x y z
N MET A 1 11.80 -23.14 -59.02
CA MET A 1 12.38 -23.55 -57.73
C MET A 1 13.16 -22.42 -57.05
N ILE A 2 13.98 -21.64 -57.79
CA ILE A 2 14.81 -20.55 -57.24
C ILE A 2 13.99 -19.37 -56.65
N LEU A 3 12.85 -18.99 -57.25
CA LEU A 3 12.02 -17.89 -56.76
C LEU A 3 11.32 -18.19 -55.41
N LEU A 4 10.84 -19.43 -55.24
CA LEU A 4 10.19 -19.88 -54.01
C LEU A 4 11.16 -19.90 -52.82
N THR A 5 12.43 -20.30 -53.05
CA THR A 5 13.48 -20.31 -52.02
C THR A 5 13.83 -18.90 -51.54
N THR A 6 13.91 -17.93 -52.44
CA THR A 6 14.22 -16.54 -52.07
C THR A 6 13.09 -15.90 -51.25
N GLU A 7 11.83 -16.18 -51.60
CA GLU A 7 10.67 -15.68 -50.85
C GLU A 7 10.58 -16.31 -49.45
N THR A 8 10.81 -17.62 -49.32
CA THR A 8 10.83 -18.30 -48.02
C THR A 8 11.96 -17.82 -47.13
N ASP A 9 13.14 -17.51 -47.68
CA ASP A 9 14.29 -17.00 -46.92
C ASP A 9 14.05 -15.57 -46.41
N ILE A 10 13.40 -14.72 -47.20
CA ILE A 10 13.01 -13.37 -46.78
C ILE A 10 12.00 -13.45 -45.63
N ILE A 11 10.98 -14.31 -45.74
CA ILE A 11 9.96 -14.49 -44.69
C ILE A 11 10.60 -15.00 -43.39
N ASN A 12 11.47 -16.02 -43.48
CA ASN A 12 12.17 -16.57 -42.31
C ASN A 12 13.08 -15.53 -41.65
N THR A 13 13.77 -14.71 -42.44
CA THR A 13 14.64 -13.64 -41.95
C THR A 13 13.84 -12.57 -41.22
N VAL A 14 12.70 -12.14 -41.77
CA VAL A 14 11.82 -11.16 -41.13
C VAL A 14 11.23 -11.70 -39.83
N LEU A 15 10.75 -12.95 -39.82
CA LEU A 15 10.22 -13.59 -38.61
C LEU A 15 11.30 -13.76 -37.53
N THR A 16 12.53 -14.09 -37.93
CA THR A 16 13.67 -14.20 -37.02
C THR A 16 14.05 -12.83 -36.44
N ALA A 17 14.06 -11.78 -37.27
CA ALA A 17 14.33 -10.42 -36.81
C ALA A 17 13.26 -9.91 -35.82
N ILE A 18 11.97 -10.16 -36.09
CA ILE A 18 10.87 -9.82 -35.18
C ILE A 18 11.04 -10.58 -33.87
N SER A 19 11.24 -11.90 -33.93
CA SER A 19 11.39 -12.74 -32.73
C SER A 19 12.59 -12.32 -31.88
N THR A 20 13.73 -12.04 -32.52
CA THR A 20 14.95 -11.60 -31.83
C THR A 20 14.74 -10.24 -31.16
N THR A 21 14.08 -9.31 -31.85
CA THR A 21 13.77 -7.98 -31.30
C THR A 21 12.79 -8.08 -30.13
N THR A 22 11.77 -8.94 -30.22
CA THR A 22 10.83 -9.19 -29.12
C THR A 22 11.51 -9.80 -27.91
N VAL A 23 12.36 -10.82 -28.10
CA VAL A 23 13.12 -11.47 -27.01
C VAL A 23 14.08 -10.48 -26.37
N PHE A 24 14.79 -9.68 -27.16
CA PHE A 24 15.69 -8.64 -26.65
C PHE A 24 14.94 -7.58 -25.85
N THR A 25 13.81 -7.10 -26.38
CA THR A 25 12.95 -6.12 -25.69
C THR A 25 12.39 -6.68 -24.39
N ALA A 26 11.89 -7.92 -24.41
CA ALA A 26 11.40 -8.61 -23.22
C ALA A 26 12.52 -8.81 -22.18
N SER A 27 13.72 -9.17 -22.62
CA SER A 27 14.88 -9.38 -21.74
C SER A 27 15.32 -8.09 -21.04
N LEU A 28 15.08 -6.92 -21.63
CA LEU A 28 15.34 -5.62 -20.99
C LEU A 28 14.18 -5.16 -20.10
N LEU A 29 12.94 -5.36 -20.54
CA LEU A 29 11.75 -4.90 -19.82
C LEU A 29 11.43 -5.76 -18.59
N LEU A 30 11.58 -7.08 -18.67
CA LEU A 30 11.23 -8.00 -17.59
C LEU A 30 12.04 -7.73 -16.31
N PRO A 31 13.38 -7.62 -16.32
CA PRO A 31 14.14 -7.30 -15.12
C PRO A 31 13.73 -5.98 -14.49
N PHE A 32 13.43 -4.96 -15.31
CA PHE A 32 12.96 -3.67 -14.83
C PHE A 32 11.59 -3.78 -14.14
N LEU A 33 10.63 -4.48 -14.76
CA LEU A 33 9.29 -4.68 -14.19
C LEU A 33 9.33 -5.54 -12.92
N VAL A 34 10.13 -6.62 -12.91
CA VAL A 34 10.31 -7.50 -11.74
C VAL A 34 10.95 -6.75 -10.58
N LYS A 35 12.06 -6.03 -10.82
CA LYS A 35 12.71 -5.20 -9.80
C LYS A 35 11.73 -4.19 -9.22
N LYS A 36 11.01 -3.49 -10.09
CA LYS A 36 10.02 -2.48 -9.69
C LYS A 36 8.86 -3.06 -8.88
N TYR A 37 8.40 -4.27 -9.19
CA TYR A 37 7.39 -4.97 -8.41
C TYR A 37 7.92 -5.41 -7.05
N ASN A 38 9.12 -6.00 -7.00
CA ASN A 38 9.75 -6.45 -5.76
C ASN A 38 10.03 -5.28 -4.81
N ASP A 39 10.58 -4.18 -5.30
CA ASP A 39 10.82 -2.97 -4.50
C ASP A 39 9.52 -2.44 -3.87
N LYS A 40 8.41 -2.53 -4.60
CA LYS A 40 7.08 -2.12 -4.10
C LYS A 40 6.56 -3.06 -3.04
N LYS A 41 6.64 -4.36 -3.28
CA LYS A 41 6.20 -5.38 -2.33
C LYS A 41 6.98 -5.26 -1.02
N GLN A 42 8.31 -5.18 -1.10
CA GLN A 42 9.18 -4.99 0.06
C GLN A 42 8.82 -3.73 0.87
N LYS A 43 8.51 -2.61 0.20
CA LYS A 43 8.09 -1.38 0.89
C LYS A 43 6.75 -1.54 1.63
N ILE A 44 5.78 -2.22 1.02
CA ILE A 44 4.49 -2.49 1.66
C ILE A 44 4.68 -3.44 2.84
N ASP A 45 5.39 -4.54 2.64
CA ASP A 45 5.64 -5.56 3.66
C ASP A 45 6.42 -4.96 4.87
N ALA A 46 7.41 -4.11 4.60
CA ALA A 46 8.13 -3.38 5.65
C ALA A 46 7.23 -2.37 6.40
N GLY A 47 6.29 -1.74 5.69
CA GLY A 47 5.29 -0.86 6.30
C GLY A 47 4.33 -1.62 7.21
N GLU A 48 3.79 -2.75 6.74
CA GLU A 48 2.91 -3.64 7.50
C GLU A 48 3.62 -4.18 8.75
N SER A 49 4.85 -4.66 8.60
CA SER A 49 5.64 -5.16 9.73
C SER A 49 5.87 -4.09 10.79
N ALA A 50 6.06 -2.82 10.39
CA ALA A 50 6.22 -1.72 11.34
C ALA A 50 4.90 -1.37 12.06
N LEU A 51 3.75 -1.46 11.37
CA LEU A 51 2.45 -1.26 12.00
C LEU A 51 2.15 -2.36 13.03
N LEU A 52 2.43 -3.62 12.69
CA LEU A 52 2.25 -4.76 13.58
C LEU A 52 3.16 -4.64 14.82
N ASP A 53 4.45 -4.33 14.62
CA ASP A 53 5.39 -4.12 15.72
C ASP A 53 4.95 -2.97 16.66
N ALA A 54 4.47 -1.85 16.11
CA ALA A 54 3.95 -0.75 16.90
C ALA A 54 2.68 -1.14 17.69
N PHE A 55 1.80 -1.92 17.06
CA PHE A 55 0.58 -2.42 17.70
C PHE A 55 0.91 -3.38 18.85
N ASP A 56 1.75 -4.38 18.60
CA ASP A 56 2.17 -5.37 19.60
C ASP A 56 2.85 -4.69 20.79
N LYS A 57 3.73 -3.72 20.53
CA LYS A 57 4.41 -2.94 21.57
C LYS A 57 3.47 -2.06 22.40
N TYR A 58 2.36 -1.58 21.83
CA TYR A 58 1.38 -0.78 22.54
C TYR A 58 0.46 -1.63 23.42
N PHE A 59 0.11 -2.84 22.98
CA PHE A 59 -0.74 -3.76 23.74
C PHE A 59 0.04 -4.74 24.64
N SER A 60 1.36 -4.76 24.54
CA SER A 60 2.21 -5.66 25.33
C SER A 60 2.46 -5.16 26.75
N GLU A 61 2.22 -6.02 27.73
CA GLU A 61 2.55 -5.79 29.14
C GLU A 61 4.06 -5.60 29.38
N ASN A 62 4.91 -6.17 28.52
CA ASN A 62 6.37 -6.04 28.60
C ASN A 62 6.90 -4.62 28.31
N TYR A 63 6.07 -3.75 27.73
CA TYR A 63 6.44 -2.39 27.34
C TYR A 63 5.53 -1.36 28.02
N SER A 64 5.46 -1.41 29.35
CA SER A 64 4.59 -0.54 30.17
C SER A 64 4.82 0.98 30.01
N LYS A 65 5.91 1.41 29.37
CA LYS A 65 6.19 2.81 29.03
C LYS A 65 5.54 3.26 27.71
N ASN A 66 5.09 2.33 26.88
CA ASN A 66 4.49 2.63 25.59
C ASN A 66 3.02 2.98 25.78
N ASP A 67 2.77 4.26 26.02
CA ASP A 67 1.42 4.80 26.10
C ASP A 67 0.83 5.13 24.72
N PHE A 68 -0.39 5.69 24.72
CA PHE A 68 -1.06 6.07 23.48
C PHE A 68 -0.32 7.21 22.75
N GLU A 69 0.37 8.09 23.46
CA GLU A 69 1.13 9.17 22.83
C GLU A 69 2.33 8.61 22.06
N TRP A 70 3.02 7.63 22.64
CA TRP A 70 4.05 6.85 21.97
C TRP A 70 3.49 6.16 20.73
N TYR A 71 2.36 5.43 20.86
CA TYR A 71 1.76 4.72 19.72
C TYR A 71 1.35 5.69 18.60
N LEU A 72 0.73 6.81 18.95
CA LEU A 72 0.35 7.86 18.00
C LEU A 72 1.57 8.44 17.27
N ALA A 73 2.67 8.68 18.00
CA ALA A 73 3.93 9.16 17.42
C ALA A 73 4.53 8.13 16.46
N GLU A 74 4.50 6.84 16.82
CA GLU A 74 5.02 5.75 16.00
C GLU A 74 4.23 5.61 14.70
N ILE A 75 2.89 5.62 14.76
CA ILE A 75 2.05 5.61 13.55
C ILE A 75 2.31 6.84 12.67
N ARG A 76 2.52 8.04 13.25
CA ARG A 76 2.92 9.24 12.48
C ARG A 76 4.28 9.07 11.82
N ALA A 77 5.24 8.46 12.50
CA ALA A 77 6.57 8.18 11.95
C ALA A 77 6.48 7.20 10.78
N ILE A 78 5.70 6.13 10.90
CA ILE A 78 5.43 5.14 9.84
C ILE A 78 4.78 5.82 8.62
N ILE A 79 3.76 6.66 8.82
CA ILE A 79 3.09 7.42 7.75
C ILE A 79 4.09 8.33 7.03
N LYS A 80 4.94 9.05 7.77
CA LYS A 80 5.94 9.98 7.21
C LYS A 80 7.02 9.23 6.41
N LYS A 81 7.59 8.16 6.98
CA LYS A 81 8.61 7.31 6.34
C LYS A 81 8.12 6.74 5.01
N ASN A 82 6.85 6.35 4.97
CA ASN A 82 6.21 5.74 3.81
C ASN A 82 5.51 6.75 2.88
N GLN A 83 5.65 8.06 3.15
CA GLN A 83 5.06 9.16 2.38
C GLN A 83 3.55 9.01 2.12
N VAL A 84 2.82 8.47 3.10
CA VAL A 84 1.37 8.25 2.97
C VAL A 84 0.64 9.59 3.06
N LYS A 85 0.01 9.98 1.95
CA LYS A 85 -0.79 11.21 1.88
C LYS A 85 -2.29 10.96 2.11
N THR A 86 -2.74 9.75 1.81
CA THR A 86 -4.16 9.40 1.74
C THR A 86 -4.45 8.19 2.60
N ILE A 87 -5.50 8.31 3.41
CA ILE A 87 -6.06 7.24 4.22
C ILE A 87 -7.46 6.89 3.69
N THR A 88 -7.71 5.61 3.44
CA THR A 88 -9.01 5.11 2.99
C THR A 88 -9.73 4.41 4.12
N CYS A 89 -10.92 4.89 4.47
CA CYS A 89 -11.75 4.23 5.46
C CYS A 89 -12.48 3.05 4.81
N THR A 90 -12.38 1.84 5.36
CA THR A 90 -13.05 0.66 4.81
C THR A 90 -14.55 0.65 5.14
N ASN A 91 -14.96 1.19 6.30
CA ASN A 91 -16.37 1.28 6.68
C ASN A 91 -17.17 2.22 5.76
N CYS A 92 -16.79 3.50 5.65
CA CYS A 92 -17.51 4.45 4.80
C CYS A 92 -16.98 4.56 3.37
N LYS A 93 -15.91 3.84 3.02
CA LYS A 93 -15.23 3.86 1.70
C LYS A 93 -14.70 5.24 1.27
N LYS A 94 -14.71 6.24 2.16
CA LYS A 94 -14.23 7.60 1.86
C LYS A 94 -12.72 7.73 2.10
N LYS A 95 -12.08 8.52 1.24
CA LYS A 95 -10.69 8.95 1.38
C LYS A 95 -10.58 10.19 2.28
N CYS A 96 -9.51 10.24 3.06
CA CYS A 96 -9.15 11.32 3.97
C CYS A 96 -7.66 11.64 3.83
N THR A 97 -7.24 12.85 4.15
CA THR A 97 -5.81 13.18 4.24
C THR A 97 -5.23 12.61 5.53
N SER A 98 -3.99 12.15 5.49
CA SER A 98 -3.32 11.56 6.66
C SER A 98 -3.27 12.53 7.85
N ASN A 99 -2.93 13.80 7.63
CA ASN A 99 -2.90 14.82 8.69
C ASN A 99 -4.24 14.95 9.43
N LYS A 100 -5.33 15.15 8.68
CA LYS A 100 -6.66 15.34 9.26
C LYS A 100 -7.16 14.08 9.99
N TYR A 101 -6.81 12.91 9.47
CA TYR A 101 -7.11 11.66 10.15
C TYR A 101 -6.35 11.55 11.48
N MET A 102 -5.04 11.84 11.50
CA MET A 102 -4.21 11.73 12.70
C MET A 102 -4.57 12.77 13.77
N GLU A 103 -5.05 13.95 13.37
CA GLU A 103 -5.63 14.94 14.29
C GLU A 103 -6.90 14.40 14.96
N TRP A 104 -7.79 13.75 14.20
CA TRP A 104 -8.97 13.11 14.76
C TRP A 104 -8.62 11.90 15.62
N PHE A 105 -7.70 11.04 15.16
CA PHE A 105 -7.26 9.85 15.87
C PHE A 105 -6.65 10.20 17.24
N SER A 106 -5.96 11.34 17.36
CA SER A 106 -5.46 11.81 18.66
C SER A 106 -6.56 12.17 19.68
N LYS A 107 -7.79 12.38 19.23
CA LYS A 107 -8.92 12.88 20.05
C LYS A 107 -10.03 11.86 20.26
N VAL A 108 -10.08 10.80 19.44
CA VAL A 108 -11.16 9.80 19.49
C VAL A 108 -10.97 8.87 20.68
N ASP A 109 -12.09 8.35 21.20
CA ASP A 109 -12.07 7.47 22.36
C ASP A 109 -11.24 6.21 22.08
N LYS A 110 -10.31 5.95 22.99
CA LYS A 110 -9.11 5.12 22.79
C LYS A 110 -9.36 3.64 23.07
N VAL A 111 -10.55 3.33 23.58
CA VAL A 111 -10.98 1.98 23.99
C VAL A 111 -11.46 1.14 22.80
N ILE A 112 -11.64 1.73 21.61
CA ILE A 112 -12.16 1.01 20.45
C ILE A 112 -10.99 0.36 19.69
N PRO A 113 -10.71 -0.95 19.83
CA PRO A 113 -9.65 -1.65 19.08
C PRO A 113 -9.83 -1.53 17.56
N GLU A 114 -11.06 -1.31 17.09
CA GLU A 114 -11.40 -1.11 15.69
C GLU A 114 -10.73 0.12 15.05
N ILE A 115 -10.39 1.14 15.85
CA ILE A 115 -9.75 2.36 15.35
C ILE A 115 -8.25 2.12 15.10
N ASN A 116 -7.66 1.09 15.71
CA ASN A 116 -6.24 0.75 15.61
C ASN A 116 -5.89 -0.20 14.45
N ASN A 117 -6.85 -0.48 13.57
CA ASN A 117 -6.66 -1.39 12.44
C ASN A 117 -6.11 -0.64 11.21
N PHE A 118 -4.82 -0.33 11.26
CA PHE A 118 -4.06 0.23 10.14
C PHE A 118 -3.56 -0.89 9.23
N SER A 119 -3.72 -0.73 7.91
CA SER A 119 -3.10 -1.63 6.93
C SER A 119 -2.66 -0.87 5.69
N PHE A 120 -1.55 -1.26 5.09
CA PHE A 120 -1.08 -0.68 3.84
C PHE A 120 -1.83 -1.27 2.64
N LYS A 121 -2.01 -0.43 1.63
CA LYS A 121 -2.54 -0.85 0.34
C LYS A 121 -1.81 -0.15 -0.78
N SER A 122 -1.55 -0.90 -1.84
CA SER A 122 -1.14 -0.30 -3.10
C SER A 122 -2.27 0.55 -3.68
N GLY A 123 -1.99 1.82 -3.98
CA GLY A 123 -2.86 2.64 -4.82
C GLY A 123 -3.08 2.00 -6.20
N LYS A 124 -4.21 2.33 -6.83
CA LYS A 124 -4.56 1.85 -8.19
C LYS A 124 -3.79 2.57 -9.30
N VAL A 125 -3.31 3.80 -9.05
CA VAL A 125 -2.65 4.65 -10.05
C VAL A 125 -1.34 5.18 -9.49
N GLY A 126 -0.23 4.72 -10.06
CA GLY A 126 1.13 5.07 -9.65
C GLY A 126 1.60 4.34 -8.38
N PHE A 127 2.90 4.46 -8.10
CA PHE A 127 3.62 3.84 -6.98
C PHE A 127 3.27 4.45 -5.60
N LYS A 128 2.06 4.98 -5.46
CA LYS A 128 1.61 5.64 -4.23
C LYS A 128 1.11 4.57 -3.26
N MET A 129 1.69 4.53 -2.07
CA MET A 129 1.17 3.73 -0.97
C MET A 129 0.04 4.50 -0.30
N GLU A 130 -1.07 3.81 -0.09
CA GLU A 130 -2.22 4.29 0.65
C GLU A 130 -2.31 3.49 1.95
N LEU A 131 -2.85 4.10 3.00
CA LEU A 131 -3.15 3.41 4.24
C LEU A 131 -4.66 3.21 4.35
N ASN A 132 -5.09 2.06 4.80
CA ASN A 132 -6.48 1.77 5.13
C ASN A 132 -6.66 1.80 6.64
N VAL A 133 -7.85 2.20 7.04
CA VAL A 133 -8.32 2.21 8.43
C VAL A 133 -9.75 1.70 8.47
N LEU A 134 -10.16 1.04 9.54
CA LEU A 134 -11.54 0.57 9.65
C LEU A 134 -12.53 1.74 9.71
N PHE A 135 -12.23 2.71 10.58
CA PHE A 135 -13.12 3.83 10.90
C PHE A 135 -12.42 5.18 10.72
N CYS A 136 -13.18 6.25 10.43
CA CYS A 136 -12.65 7.60 10.33
C CYS A 136 -13.64 8.65 10.86
N TYR A 137 -13.20 9.90 11.00
CA TYR A 137 -14.04 11.02 11.45
C TYR A 137 -15.33 11.25 10.64
N LYS A 138 -15.37 10.83 9.37
CA LYS A 138 -16.58 10.93 8.52
C LYS A 138 -17.62 9.85 8.84
N CYS A 139 -17.24 8.82 9.58
CA CYS A 139 -18.14 7.77 10.05
C CYS A 139 -18.85 8.19 11.34
N ALA A 140 -18.13 8.86 12.26
CA ALA A 140 -18.67 9.37 13.52
C ALA A 140 -19.83 10.37 13.35
N THR A 141 -19.87 11.08 12.21
CA THR A 141 -20.93 12.04 11.89
C THR A 141 -22.21 11.39 11.32
N LYS A 142 -22.19 10.09 10.99
CA LYS A 142 -23.40 9.35 10.61
C LYS A 142 -24.06 8.81 11.88
N LYS A 143 -25.33 9.17 12.10
CA LYS A 143 -26.21 8.81 13.25
C LYS A 143 -26.26 7.31 13.65
N ILE A 144 -25.59 6.40 12.95
CA ILE A 144 -25.69 4.94 13.12
C ILE A 144 -24.73 4.42 14.21
N THR A 145 -23.71 5.18 14.62
CA THR A 145 -22.71 4.73 15.61
C THR A 145 -22.88 5.30 17.01
N LYS A 146 -24.05 5.84 17.39
CA LYS A 146 -24.31 6.14 18.80
C LYS A 146 -24.65 4.90 19.65
N LYS A 147 -24.94 3.76 19.02
CA LYS A 147 -25.39 2.54 19.72
C LYS A 147 -24.30 1.49 19.97
N ALA A 148 -23.10 1.68 19.41
CA ALA A 148 -21.95 0.81 19.60
C ALA A 148 -20.81 1.50 20.39
N ILE A 149 -21.03 2.75 20.81
CA ILE A 149 -20.06 3.61 21.53
C ILE A 149 -20.59 3.94 22.95
N THR A 150 -21.69 3.31 23.37
CA THR A 150 -22.23 3.37 24.74
C THR A 150 -22.28 1.98 25.33
#